data_AF-A0A522PNL8-F1
#
_entry.id   AF-A0A522PNL8-F1
#
_cell.length_a   1.000
_cell.length_b   1.000
_cell.length_c   1.000
_cell.angle_alpha   90.00
_cell.angle_beta   90.00
_cell.angle_gamma   90.00
#
_symmetry.space_group_name_H-M   'P 1'
#
loop_
_entity.id
_entity.type
_entity.pdbx_description
1 polymer ?
#
loop_
_entity_poly.entity_id
_entity_poly.type
_entity_poly.pdbx_seq_one_letter_code
_entity_poly.pdbx_strand_id
1 'polypeptide(L)'
;MSLEPPAKFFVNSGIVSSRTDIHNLLRPLLKQTVSYRYYRAGALVSHGTGWVERVVADEPATSTFFTPLSICLNSDSFEHLEFETRPDQLLVYALVQGDERVVVEFAPLNGRGADERPVQQAFRFGPDERFVQMELSGLEAGEPGPEGGGEATAT
;
A
#
# COMPACT_ATOMS: atom_id res chain seq x y z
N MET A 1 15.33 31.97 22.77
CA MET A 1 15.45 31.22 21.51
C MET A 1 15.62 29.76 21.90
N SER A 2 14.54 28.97 21.83
CA SER A 2 14.64 27.53 22.10
C SER A 2 15.52 26.93 21.01
N LEU A 3 16.68 26.41 21.41
CA LEU A 3 17.53 25.59 20.55
C LEU A 3 16.81 24.26 20.36
N GLU A 4 15.84 24.22 19.46
CA GLU A 4 15.32 22.96 18.99
C GLU A 4 16.51 22.19 18.38
N PRO A 5 16.82 20.99 18.88
CA PRO A 5 17.95 20.23 18.39
C PRO A 5 17.77 19.99 16.89
N PRO A 6 18.85 20.06 16.10
CA PRO A 6 18.78 19.84 14.66
C PRO A 6 18.18 18.45 14.37
N ALA A 7 17.36 18.38 13.32
CA ALA A 7 16.76 17.13 12.89
C ALA A 7 17.83 16.05 12.67
N LYS A 8 17.55 14.83 13.16
CA LYS A 8 18.46 13.70 12.97
C LYS A 8 18.43 13.26 11.50
N PHE A 9 19.59 12.99 10.92
CA PHE A 9 19.69 12.37 9.61
C PHE A 9 20.01 10.89 9.80
N PHE A 10 19.47 10.07 8.91
CA PHE A 10 19.68 8.63 8.92
C PHE A 10 20.06 8.19 7.50
N VAL A 11 21.05 7.30 7.37
CA VAL A 11 21.52 6.81 6.07
C VAL A 11 21.51 5.29 6.10
N ASN A 12 20.64 4.68 5.29
CA ASN A 12 20.48 3.24 5.11
C ASN A 12 20.15 2.42 6.37
N SER A 13 20.29 2.96 7.57
CA SER A 13 19.87 2.31 8.81
C SER A 13 19.65 3.36 9.90
N GLY A 14 18.83 3.03 10.88
CA GLY A 14 18.59 3.92 12.01
C GLY A 14 17.49 3.44 12.94
N ILE A 15 17.50 3.99 14.15
CA ILE A 15 16.44 3.83 15.14
C ILE A 15 15.72 5.17 15.28
N VAL A 16 14.41 5.15 15.07
CA VAL A 16 13.55 6.32 15.06
C VAL A 16 12.48 6.17 16.12
N SER A 17 12.46 7.08 17.09
CA SER A 17 11.48 7.11 18.18
C SER A 17 10.46 8.26 18.04
N SER A 18 10.69 9.17 17.09
CA SER A 18 9.80 10.31 16.83
C SER A 18 8.62 9.85 15.99
N ARG A 19 7.38 10.08 16.45
CA ARG A 19 6.15 9.64 15.78
C ARG A 19 6.03 10.20 14.37
N THR A 20 6.40 11.47 14.18
CA THR A 20 6.41 12.13 12.87
C THR A 20 7.38 11.44 11.92
N ASP A 21 8.57 11.07 12.40
CA ASP A 21 9.58 10.40 11.59
C ASP A 21 9.19 8.93 11.30
N ILE A 22 8.60 8.23 12.26
CA ILE A 22 8.00 6.89 12.07
C ILE A 22 6.94 6.96 10.96
N HIS A 23 6.02 7.93 11.03
CA HIS A 23 5.00 8.12 10.01
C HIS A 23 5.62 8.39 8.62
N ASN A 24 6.62 9.27 8.54
CA ASN A 24 7.31 9.58 7.30
C ASN A 24 8.03 8.37 6.71
N LEU A 25 8.60 7.50 7.54
CA LEU A 25 9.26 6.26 7.11
C LEU A 25 8.28 5.18 6.66
N LEU A 26 7.06 5.15 7.22
CA LEU A 26 6.00 4.22 6.85
C LEU A 26 5.19 4.68 5.63
N ARG A 27 5.18 5.98 5.33
CA ARG A 27 4.47 6.56 4.18
C ARG A 27 4.77 5.89 2.84
N PRO A 28 6.01 5.48 2.52
CA PRO A 28 6.31 4.75 1.29
C PRO A 28 5.63 3.38 1.20
N LEU A 29 5.30 2.75 2.33
CA LEU A 29 4.61 1.46 2.36
C LEU A 29 3.11 1.59 2.03
N LEU A 30 2.54 2.79 2.06
CA LEU A 30 1.13 3.02 1.76
C LEU A 30 0.80 2.53 0.35
N LYS A 31 -0.28 1.73 0.23
CA LYS A 31 -0.71 1.10 -1.02
C LYS A 31 0.34 0.15 -1.62
N GLN A 32 1.06 -0.57 -0.77
CA GLN A 32 1.99 -1.61 -1.19
C GLN A 32 1.66 -2.94 -0.51
N THR A 33 2.07 -4.03 -1.15
CA THR A 33 2.05 -5.35 -0.54
C THR A 33 3.33 -5.56 0.25
N VAL A 34 3.19 -5.92 1.52
CA VAL A 34 4.31 -6.15 2.42
C VAL A 34 4.22 -7.54 3.03
N SER A 35 5.37 -8.13 3.31
CA SER A 35 5.48 -9.31 4.17
C SER A 35 5.65 -8.83 5.61
N TYR A 36 4.90 -9.41 6.54
CA TYR A 36 5.04 -9.12 7.97
C TYR A 36 5.41 -10.39 8.73
N ARG A 37 6.24 -10.22 9.75
CA ARG A 37 6.65 -11.25 10.70
C ARG A 37 6.50 -10.70 12.11
N TYR A 38 5.57 -11.27 12.87
CA TYR A 38 5.26 -10.85 14.22
C TYR A 38 5.97 -11.76 15.23
N TYR A 39 6.76 -11.11 16.09
CA TYR A 39 7.53 -11.72 17.16
C TYR A 39 6.99 -11.24 18.51
N ARG A 40 6.92 -12.16 19.47
CA ARG A 40 6.64 -11.85 20.88
C ARG A 40 7.64 -12.60 21.75
N ALA A 41 8.31 -11.90 22.66
CA ALA A 41 9.37 -12.46 23.50
C ALA A 41 10.45 -13.23 22.70
N GLY A 42 10.79 -12.73 21.51
CA GLY A 42 11.79 -13.32 20.61
C GLY A 42 11.32 -14.52 19.79
N ALA A 43 10.12 -15.05 20.02
CA ALA A 43 9.56 -16.16 19.23
C ALA A 43 8.70 -15.64 18.07
N LEU A 44 8.83 -16.25 16.88
CA LEU A 44 7.93 -15.97 15.76
C LEU A 44 6.54 -16.54 16.07
N VAL A 45 5.55 -15.66 16.22
CA VAL A 45 4.17 -16.05 16.53
C VAL A 45 3.33 -16.15 15.26
N SER A 46 3.51 -15.22 14.32
CA SER A 46 2.74 -15.18 13.08
C SER A 46 3.52 -14.53 11.96
N HIS A 47 3.23 -14.90 10.72
CA HIS A 47 3.77 -14.26 9.53
C HIS A 47 2.75 -14.31 8.40
N GLY A 48 2.88 -13.39 7.44
CA GLY A 48 2.01 -13.36 6.28
C GLY A 48 2.37 -12.24 5.32
N THR A 49 1.53 -12.08 4.31
CA THR A 49 1.56 -10.96 3.39
C THR A 49 0.24 -10.19 3.50
N GLY A 50 0.27 -8.89 3.27
CA GLY A 50 -0.94 -8.08 3.26
C GLY A 50 -0.74 -6.74 2.58
N TRP A 51 -1.85 -6.12 2.20
CA TRP A 51 -1.86 -4.81 1.56
C TRP A 51 -1.94 -3.69 2.59
N VAL A 52 -1.00 -2.75 2.56
CA VAL A 52 -1.05 -1.57 3.44
C VAL A 52 -2.09 -0.59 2.92
N GLU A 53 -3.24 -0.57 3.58
CA GLU A 53 -4.38 0.25 3.20
C GLU A 53 -4.22 1.68 3.75
N ARG A 54 -3.81 1.80 5.01
CA ARG A 54 -3.76 3.07 5.73
C ARG A 54 -2.55 3.15 6.64
N VAL A 55 -1.91 4.32 6.65
CA VAL A 55 -0.90 4.70 7.64
C VAL A 55 -1.44 5.93 8.38
N VAL A 56 -1.59 5.80 9.68
CA VAL A 56 -2.22 6.79 10.57
C VAL A 56 -1.19 7.38 11.52
N ALA A 57 -1.36 8.65 11.85
CA ALA A 57 -0.60 9.36 12.87
C ALA A 57 -1.55 10.30 13.64
N ASP A 58 -1.21 10.60 14.89
CA ASP A 58 -1.94 11.51 15.77
C ASP A 58 -3.39 11.05 16.07
N GLU A 59 -3.65 9.73 15.97
CA GLU A 59 -4.96 9.12 16.27
C GLU A 59 -4.79 7.92 17.21
N PRO A 60 -4.59 8.12 18.53
CA PRO A 60 -4.34 7.03 19.47
C PRO A 60 -5.51 6.04 19.63
N ALA A 61 -6.72 6.42 19.21
CA ALA A 61 -7.90 5.55 19.22
C ALA A 61 -7.87 4.49 18.09
N THR A 62 -7.05 4.69 17.06
CA THR A 62 -6.95 3.78 15.92
C THR A 62 -5.92 2.69 16.22
N SER A 63 -6.32 1.42 16.16
CA SER A 63 -5.37 0.31 16.38
C SER A 63 -4.59 -0.03 15.11
N THR A 64 -3.36 -0.48 15.30
CA THR A 64 -2.61 -1.18 14.25
C THR A 64 -3.17 -2.60 14.12
N PHE A 65 -3.36 -3.08 12.89
CA PHE A 65 -3.72 -4.47 12.64
C PHE A 65 -3.08 -5.00 11.36
N PHE A 66 -2.75 -6.29 11.39
CA PHE A 66 -2.20 -7.02 10.26
C PHE A 66 -3.18 -8.12 9.87
N THR A 67 -3.87 -7.95 8.75
CA THR A 67 -4.68 -9.01 8.16
C THR A 67 -4.21 -9.31 6.74
N PRO A 68 -4.48 -10.51 6.20
CA PRO A 68 -4.18 -10.82 4.81
C PRO A 68 -4.86 -9.89 3.80
N LEU A 69 -6.02 -9.33 4.15
CA LEU A 69 -6.80 -8.45 3.25
C LEU A 69 -6.34 -7.00 3.32
N SER A 70 -6.11 -6.49 4.53
CA SER A 70 -5.62 -5.14 4.75
C SER A 70 -4.79 -5.00 6.02
N ILE A 71 -3.81 -4.10 5.93
CA ILE A 71 -2.93 -3.69 7.01
C ILE A 71 -3.17 -2.21 7.28
N CYS A 72 -3.43 -1.89 8.54
CA CYS A 72 -3.48 -0.53 9.03
C CYS A 72 -2.33 -0.34 10.01
N LEU A 73 -1.46 0.64 9.75
CA LEU A 73 -0.32 0.97 10.60
C LEU A 73 -0.58 2.28 11.31
N ASN A 74 -0.50 2.30 12.64
CA ASN A 74 -0.54 3.54 13.41
C ASN A 74 0.82 3.82 14.05
N SER A 75 1.41 4.98 13.75
CA SER A 75 2.68 5.41 14.34
C SER A 75 2.62 5.59 15.86
N ASP A 76 1.43 5.82 16.44
CA ASP A 76 1.23 5.93 17.89
C ASP A 76 1.26 4.57 18.61
N SER A 77 1.19 3.44 17.89
CA SER A 77 1.23 2.10 18.48
C SER A 77 2.63 1.65 18.90
N PHE A 78 3.68 2.30 18.41
CA PHE A 78 5.07 1.81 18.54
C PHE A 78 5.93 2.76 19.36
N GLU A 79 6.87 2.20 20.12
CA GLU A 79 7.85 2.96 20.90
C GLU A 79 8.96 3.50 20.01
N HIS A 80 9.44 2.64 19.10
CA HIS A 80 10.42 2.99 18.10
C HIS A 80 10.30 2.10 16.85
N LEU A 81 10.85 2.60 15.76
CA LEU A 81 10.99 1.92 14.49
C LEU A 81 12.48 1.83 14.17
N GLU A 82 12.97 0.63 13.94
CA GLU A 82 14.31 0.37 13.42
C GLU A 82 14.17 0.10 11.93
N PHE A 83 14.98 0.74 11.10
CA PHE A 83 14.99 0.44 9.67
C PHE A 83 16.39 0.11 9.21
N GLU A 84 16.46 -0.75 8.20
CA GLU A 84 17.69 -1.14 7.53
C GLU A 84 17.43 -1.33 6.04
N THR A 85 18.24 -0.69 5.21
CA THR A 85 18.28 -0.89 3.77
C THR A 85 19.24 -2.03 3.49
N ARG A 86 18.69 -3.15 3.04
CA ARG A 86 19.47 -4.33 2.67
C ARG A 86 20.33 -4.06 1.42
N PRO A 87 21.34 -4.92 1.15
CA PRO A 87 22.19 -4.80 -0.04
C PRO A 87 21.42 -4.86 -1.37
N ASP A 88 20.23 -5.46 -1.37
CA ASP A 88 19.28 -5.51 -2.49
C ASP A 88 18.42 -4.24 -2.63
N GLN A 89 18.74 -3.18 -1.88
CA GLN A 89 18.01 -1.90 -1.82
C GLN A 89 16.58 -2.03 -1.27
N LEU A 90 16.23 -3.16 -0.65
CA LEU A 90 14.95 -3.32 0.02
C LEU A 90 15.04 -2.79 1.45
N LEU A 91 14.08 -1.95 1.84
CA LEU A 91 13.94 -1.51 3.22
C LEU A 91 13.23 -2.56 4.06
N VAL A 92 13.84 -2.86 5.20
CA VAL A 92 13.29 -3.65 6.29
C VAL A 92 12.93 -2.68 7.40
N TYR A 93 11.69 -2.75 7.86
CA TYR A 93 11.19 -1.97 8.98
C TYR A 93 10.90 -2.91 10.15
N ALA A 94 11.38 -2.58 11.33
CA ALA A 94 11.10 -3.29 12.55
C ALA A 94 10.41 -2.34 13.53
N LEU A 95 9.13 -2.58 13.70
CA LEU A 95 8.24 -1.83 14.57
C LEU A 95 8.26 -2.51 15.94
N VAL A 96 8.63 -1.78 17.00
CA VAL A 96 8.85 -2.35 18.34
C VAL A 96 7.92 -1.69 19.35
N GLN A 97 7.38 -2.52 20.24
CA GLN A 97 6.55 -2.13 21.37
C GLN A 97 6.82 -3.10 22.53
N GLY A 98 7.67 -2.72 23.49
CA GLY A 98 8.06 -3.61 24.59
C GLY A 98 8.68 -4.93 24.11
N ASP A 99 8.09 -6.06 24.51
CA ASP A 99 8.51 -7.42 24.09
C ASP A 99 7.92 -7.86 22.73
N GLU A 100 7.14 -6.99 22.09
CA GLU A 100 6.48 -7.23 20.81
C GLU A 100 7.23 -6.51 19.68
N ARG A 101 7.45 -7.23 18.57
CA ARG A 101 8.11 -6.67 17.40
C ARG A 101 7.44 -7.18 16.14
N VAL A 102 7.14 -6.27 15.21
CA VAL A 102 6.70 -6.63 13.85
C VAL A 102 7.76 -6.21 12.87
N VAL A 103 8.30 -7.17 12.13
CA VAL A 103 9.21 -6.92 11.01
C VAL A 103 8.38 -6.87 9.74
N VAL A 104 8.42 -5.74 9.05
CA VAL A 104 7.76 -5.47 7.78
C VAL A 104 8.82 -5.35 6.70
N GLU A 105 8.70 -6.16 5.67
CA GLU A 105 9.58 -6.14 4.51
C GLU A 105 8.75 -5.85 3.27
N PHE A 106 9.30 -5.05 2.37
CA PHE A 106 8.72 -4.95 1.04
C PHE A 106 8.73 -6.32 0.40
N ALA A 107 7.54 -6.81 0.05
CA ALA A 107 7.38 -8.04 -0.70
C ALA A 107 7.14 -7.62 -2.16
N PRO A 108 8.18 -7.62 -3.02
CA PRO A 108 7.90 -7.61 -4.43
C PRO A 108 7.02 -8.84 -4.69
N LEU A 109 5.80 -8.61 -5.17
CA LEU A 109 4.99 -9.67 -5.73
C LEU A 109 5.79 -10.22 -6.91
N ASN A 110 6.61 -11.24 -6.66
CA ASN A 110 7.38 -11.95 -7.67
C ASN A 110 6.38 -12.72 -8.54
N GLY A 111 5.77 -11.98 -9.45
CA GLY A 111 4.68 -12.37 -10.35
C GLY A 111 4.45 -11.34 -11.47
N ARG A 112 5.21 -10.24 -11.50
CA ARG A 112 5.60 -9.59 -12.77
C ARG A 112 7.13 -9.50 -12.75
N GLY A 113 7.76 -10.07 -13.78
CA GLY A 113 9.17 -10.44 -13.77
C GLY A 113 10.14 -9.31 -13.43
N ALA A 114 11.33 -9.72 -13.01
CA ALA A 114 12.47 -8.88 -12.62
C ALA A 114 13.08 -8.00 -13.74
N ASP A 115 12.26 -7.55 -14.70
CA ASP A 115 12.61 -6.59 -15.76
C ASP A 115 11.80 -5.28 -15.66
N GLU A 116 10.91 -5.14 -14.68
CA GLU A 116 10.15 -3.90 -14.46
C GLU A 116 10.75 -3.13 -13.27
N ARG A 117 11.80 -2.33 -13.54
CA ARG A 117 11.91 -1.04 -12.86
C ARG A 117 10.54 -0.34 -12.98
N PRO A 118 10.08 0.47 -12.01
CA PRO A 118 8.84 1.21 -12.20
C PRO A 118 9.02 2.19 -13.37
N VAL A 119 8.66 1.74 -14.57
CA VAL A 119 8.60 2.58 -15.75
C VAL A 119 7.36 3.42 -15.56
N GLN A 120 7.53 4.71 -15.31
CA GLN A 120 6.47 5.68 -15.58
C GLN A 120 6.12 5.53 -17.07
N GLN A 121 5.07 4.78 -17.37
CA GLN A 121 4.44 4.85 -18.68
C GLN A 121 3.75 6.21 -18.76
N ALA A 122 4.50 7.21 -19.24
CA ALA A 122 3.88 8.38 -19.84
C ALA A 122 2.99 7.85 -20.97
N PHE A 123 1.68 8.10 -20.89
CA PHE A 123 0.75 7.83 -21.98
C PHE A 123 1.34 8.43 -23.26
N ARG A 124 1.86 7.59 -24.14
CA ARG A 124 2.32 7.99 -25.47
C ARG A 124 1.14 7.86 -26.40
N PHE A 125 0.59 9.01 -26.77
CA PHE A 125 -0.31 9.12 -27.91
C PHE A 125 0.43 8.69 -29.18
N GLY A 126 -0.23 7.93 -30.06
CA GLY A 126 0.25 7.73 -31.42
C GLY A 126 0.38 9.08 -32.13
N PRO A 127 1.26 9.23 -33.14
CA PRO A 127 1.51 10.51 -33.80
C PRO A 127 0.27 11.14 -34.48
N ASP A 128 -0.81 10.36 -34.66
CA ASP A 128 -2.06 10.81 -35.30
C ASP A 128 -3.28 10.84 -34.35
N GLU A 129 -3.16 10.47 -33.08
CA GLU A 129 -4.27 10.41 -32.14
C GLU A 129 -4.33 11.67 -31.27
N ARG A 130 -5.09 12.67 -31.73
CA ARG A 130 -5.22 13.96 -31.03
C ARG A 130 -6.29 14.02 -29.95
N PHE A 131 -7.15 13.00 -29.80
CA PHE A 131 -8.16 12.95 -28.74
C PHE A 131 -8.50 11.50 -28.36
N VAL A 132 -8.75 11.26 -27.07
CA VAL A 132 -9.29 10.00 -26.54
C VAL A 132 -10.77 10.21 -26.24
N GLN A 133 -11.65 9.61 -27.04
CA GLN A 133 -13.07 9.51 -26.73
C GLN A 133 -13.26 8.29 -25.81
N MET A 134 -13.66 8.52 -24.57
CA MET A 134 -14.02 7.45 -23.64
C MET A 134 -15.50 7.11 -23.82
N GLU A 135 -15.79 5.96 -24.44
CA GLU A 135 -17.14 5.41 -24.50
C GLU A 135 -17.41 4.63 -23.20
N LEU A 136 -18.31 5.16 -22.36
CA LEU A 136 -18.83 4.47 -21.17
C LEU A 136 -19.98 3.56 -21.60
N SER A 137 -19.75 2.24 -21.67
CA SER A 137 -20.81 1.26 -21.90
C SER A 137 -21.38 0.73 -20.57
N GLY A 138 -22.65 1.03 -20.30
CA GLY A 138 -23.56 0.10 -19.61
C GLY A 138 -24.14 0.56 -18.26
N LEU A 139 -25.31 1.20 -18.29
CA LEU A 139 -26.32 1.07 -17.23
C LEU A 139 -27.56 0.39 -17.85
N GLU A 140 -27.55 -0.94 -17.73
CA GLU A 140 -28.65 -1.92 -17.67
C GLU A 140 -29.76 -1.96 -18.74
N ALA A 141 -29.99 -3.18 -19.24
CA ALA A 141 -31.15 -3.62 -20.01
C ALA A 141 -32.03 -4.54 -19.15
N GLY A 142 -33.35 -4.31 -19.18
CA GLY A 142 -34.42 -5.19 -18.66
C GLY A 142 -35.70 -4.36 -18.56
N GLU A 143 -36.77 -4.59 -19.31
CA GLU A 143 -37.65 -5.77 -19.26
C GLU A 143 -38.65 -5.79 -20.47
N PRO A 144 -39.46 -6.87 -20.68
CA PRO A 144 -39.76 -7.46 -21.98
C PRO A 144 -41.03 -6.95 -22.67
N GLY A 145 -41.11 -7.12 -23.99
CA GLY A 145 -42.30 -6.81 -24.81
C GLY A 145 -43.31 -7.96 -24.92
N PRO A 146 -44.52 -7.69 -25.44
CA PRO A 146 -45.41 -8.73 -25.96
C PRO A 146 -45.37 -8.80 -27.49
N GLU A 147 -45.37 -10.04 -27.98
CA GLU A 147 -45.35 -10.47 -29.38
C GLU A 147 -46.71 -10.35 -30.10
N GLY A 148 -46.62 -10.44 -31.44
CA GLY A 148 -47.67 -10.94 -32.35
C GLY A 148 -48.34 -9.82 -33.16
N GLY A 149 -48.30 -9.76 -34.49
CA GLY A 149 -48.24 -10.76 -35.56
C GLY A 149 -49.21 -10.22 -36.63
N GLY A 150 -48.78 -9.83 -37.83
CA GLY A 150 -48.67 -10.70 -39.00
C GLY A 150 -49.67 -10.26 -40.08
N GLU A 151 -49.27 -10.40 -41.35
CA GLU A 151 -50.11 -10.43 -42.58
C GLU A 151 -50.70 -9.09 -43.09
N ALA A 152 -50.87 -8.78 -44.38
CA ALA A 152 -50.20 -9.06 -45.66
C ALA A 152 -50.82 -8.09 -46.71
N THR A 153 -50.08 -7.80 -47.79
CA THR A 153 -50.48 -7.41 -49.16
C THR A 153 -51.71 -6.51 -49.48
N ALA A 154 -51.41 -5.52 -50.34
CA ALA A 154 -52.16 -5.05 -51.54
C ALA A 154 -53.49 -4.31 -51.38
N THR A 155 -53.54 -3.05 -51.82
CA THR A 155 -54.03 -2.59 -53.15
C THR A 155 -53.76 -1.09 -53.28
#